data_AF-A0A969S6M9-F1
#
_entry.id   AF-A0A969S6M9-F1
#
_cell.length_a   1.000
_cell.length_b   1.000
_cell.length_c   1.000
_cell.angle_alpha   90.00
_cell.angle_beta   90.00
_cell.angle_gamma   90.00
#
_symmetry.space_group_name_H-M   'P 1'
#
loop_
_entity.id
_entity.type
_entity.pdbx_description
1 polymer ?
#
loop_
_entity_poly.entity_id
_entity_poly.type
_entity_poly.pdbx_seq_one_letter_code
_entity_poly.pdbx_strand_id
1 'polypeptide(L)'
;MLFAPSELYWEKDKKTTKNQVVTNLLPIQWDTQINAQAEMSVGGSMELREELFIAPPISWLEWHDDSSVKELRTNDLNVAKAADVKVLDPNGASCQPSETGFLWPAEQPREVSIRWKMGDQSIKARIPVIDKYGRIAATTLAAINIDAAWWQLADFPIPPEDDGDDSDDDANNIKQQY
;
A
#
# COMPACT_ATOMS: atom_id res chain seq x y z
N MET A 1 22.95 -20.70 -0.94
CA MET A 1 22.18 -21.95 -0.80
C MET A 1 21.65 -22.31 -2.19
N LEU A 2 22.01 -23.49 -2.72
CA LEU A 2 21.55 -23.97 -4.04
C LEU A 2 20.32 -24.85 -3.81
N PHE A 3 19.18 -24.51 -4.44
CA PHE A 3 17.94 -25.29 -4.33
C PHE A 3 18.11 -26.59 -5.14
N ALA A 4 18.27 -27.73 -4.45
CA ALA A 4 18.49 -29.05 -5.07
C ALA A 4 17.53 -30.10 -4.48
N PRO A 5 16.22 -30.02 -4.78
CA PRO A 5 15.24 -30.98 -4.29
C PRO A 5 15.55 -32.40 -4.79
N SER A 6 15.61 -33.36 -3.88
CA SER A 6 16.08 -34.74 -4.11
C SER A 6 15.13 -35.62 -4.94
N GLU A 7 13.89 -35.18 -5.17
CA GLU A 7 12.86 -35.95 -5.88
C GLU A 7 12.38 -35.31 -7.18
N LEU A 8 13.05 -34.24 -7.62
CA LEU A 8 12.76 -33.57 -8.89
C LEU A 8 13.85 -33.88 -9.92
N TYR A 9 13.41 -34.31 -11.09
CA TYR A 9 14.25 -34.69 -12.21
C TYR A 9 14.00 -33.75 -13.38
N TRP A 10 15.05 -33.40 -14.12
CA TRP A 10 14.93 -32.53 -15.28
C TRP A 10 14.19 -33.19 -16.45
N GLU A 11 14.43 -34.48 -16.66
CA GLU A 11 13.86 -35.26 -17.76
C GLU A 11 13.15 -36.52 -17.25
N LYS A 12 12.25 -37.05 -18.07
CA LYS A 12 11.52 -38.28 -17.78
C LYS A 12 12.35 -39.52 -18.17
N ASP A 13 12.52 -40.44 -17.24
CA ASP A 13 13.00 -41.80 -17.47
C ASP A 13 11.88 -42.83 -17.18
N LYS A 14 12.15 -44.13 -17.42
CA LYS A 14 11.24 -45.25 -17.20
C LYS A 14 10.73 -45.38 -15.76
N LYS A 15 11.43 -44.81 -14.79
CA LYS A 15 11.11 -44.87 -13.35
C LYS A 15 10.49 -43.58 -12.80
N THR A 16 10.45 -42.50 -13.58
CA THR A 16 10.03 -41.18 -13.11
C THR A 16 8.55 -40.96 -13.39
N THR A 17 7.79 -40.56 -12.36
CA THR A 17 6.38 -40.18 -12.52
C THR A 17 6.25 -38.76 -13.07
N LYS A 18 5.13 -38.44 -13.73
CA LYS A 18 4.95 -37.12 -14.39
C LYS A 18 5.13 -35.93 -13.42
N ASN A 19 4.73 -36.11 -12.17
CA ASN A 19 4.80 -35.10 -11.11
C ASN A 19 6.19 -34.97 -10.48
N GLN A 20 7.19 -35.72 -10.96
CA GLN A 20 8.58 -35.63 -10.52
C GLN A 20 9.47 -34.99 -11.58
N VAL A 21 8.90 -34.57 -12.72
CA VAL A 21 9.66 -33.98 -13.83
C VAL A 21 9.46 -32.47 -13.86
N VAL A 22 10.54 -31.72 -13.72
CA VAL A 22 10.55 -30.26 -13.57
C VAL A 22 9.83 -29.56 -14.73
N THR A 23 10.05 -30.02 -15.97
CA THR A 23 9.41 -29.46 -17.18
C THR A 23 7.90 -29.66 -17.24
N ASN A 24 7.33 -30.58 -16.45
CA ASN A 24 5.88 -30.76 -16.33
C ASN A 24 5.26 -29.90 -15.22
N LEU A 25 6.06 -29.44 -14.26
CA LEU A 25 5.61 -28.69 -13.09
C LEU A 25 5.81 -27.20 -13.23
N LEU A 26 6.88 -26.81 -13.92
CA LEU A 26 7.22 -25.41 -14.13
C LEU A 26 7.12 -25.09 -15.62
N PRO A 27 6.51 -23.95 -15.99
CA PRO A 27 6.41 -23.51 -17.38
C PRO A 27 7.77 -22.97 -17.86
N ILE A 28 8.78 -23.84 -17.91
CA ILE A 28 10.13 -23.48 -18.32
C ILE A 28 10.38 -24.05 -19.71
N GLN A 29 10.53 -23.15 -20.67
CA GLN A 29 10.90 -23.48 -22.05
C GLN A 29 12.42 -23.52 -22.19
N TRP A 30 12.99 -24.69 -22.49
CA TRP A 30 14.43 -24.90 -22.65
C TRP A 30 14.85 -25.08 -24.11
N ASP A 31 14.00 -25.74 -24.91
CA ASP A 31 14.34 -26.15 -26.29
C ASP A 31 14.17 -25.02 -27.31
N THR A 32 13.38 -24.00 -26.97
CA THR A 32 13.19 -22.82 -27.81
C THR A 32 14.12 -21.72 -27.34
N GLN A 33 15.18 -21.45 -28.10
CA GLN A 33 15.92 -20.20 -27.91
C GLN A 33 14.98 -19.03 -28.16
N ILE A 34 14.76 -18.20 -27.13
CA ILE A 34 14.08 -16.91 -27.29
C ILE A 34 15.06 -15.98 -27.99
N ASN A 35 15.08 -16.04 -29.32
CA ASN A 35 15.84 -15.10 -30.14
C ASN A 35 15.08 -13.79 -30.14
N ALA A 36 15.47 -12.87 -29.25
CA ALA A 36 14.79 -11.60 -28.95
C ALA A 36 14.55 -10.67 -30.16
N GLN A 37 14.95 -11.04 -31.37
CA GLN A 37 14.98 -10.15 -32.53
C GLN A 37 13.99 -10.51 -33.64
N ALA A 38 13.44 -11.74 -33.65
CA ALA A 38 12.61 -12.20 -34.77
C ALA A 38 11.10 -11.94 -34.58
N GLU A 39 10.62 -11.82 -33.34
CA GLU A 39 9.18 -11.69 -33.02
C GLU A 39 8.85 -10.45 -32.19
N MET A 40 9.84 -9.62 -31.88
CA MET A 40 9.59 -8.34 -31.22
C MET A 40 9.01 -7.36 -32.25
N SER A 41 7.71 -7.12 -32.16
CA SER A 41 7.12 -5.93 -32.78
C SER A 41 7.37 -4.74 -31.86
N VAL A 42 7.62 -3.57 -32.47
CA VAL A 42 7.45 -2.31 -31.74
C VAL A 42 5.98 -2.28 -31.36
N GLY A 43 5.69 -2.30 -30.06
CA GLY A 43 4.32 -2.13 -29.57
C GLY A 43 3.69 -0.89 -30.20
N GLY A 44 2.36 -0.87 -30.30
CA GLY A 44 1.66 0.30 -30.82
C GLY A 44 2.08 1.59 -30.10
N SER A 45 1.95 2.72 -30.77
CA SER A 45 2.17 4.03 -30.14
C SER A 45 1.38 4.11 -28.84
N MET A 46 2.02 4.63 -27.79
CA MET A 46 1.35 4.89 -26.52
C MET A 46 0.10 5.73 -26.78
N GLU A 47 -1.07 5.21 -26.36
CA GLU A 47 -2.33 5.95 -26.51
C GLU A 47 -2.20 7.32 -25.85
N LEU A 48 -2.59 8.36 -26.59
CA LEU A 48 -2.64 9.71 -26.08
C LEU A 48 -3.73 9.75 -25.00
N ARG A 49 -3.34 9.88 -23.73
CA ARG A 49 -4.31 10.03 -22.64
C ARG A 49 -4.96 11.39 -22.78
N GLU A 50 -6.29 11.41 -22.96
CA GLU A 50 -7.08 12.64 -23.12
C GLU A 50 -7.07 13.51 -21.86
N GLU A 51 -6.79 12.92 -20.70
CA GLU A 51 -6.68 13.61 -19.42
C GLU A 51 -5.21 13.86 -19.08
N LEU A 52 -4.86 15.14 -18.95
CA LEU A 52 -3.62 15.54 -18.30
C LEU A 52 -3.64 15.00 -16.87
N PHE A 53 -2.85 13.97 -16.59
CA PHE A 53 -2.62 13.45 -15.24
C PHE A 53 -1.80 14.48 -14.44
N ILE A 54 -2.49 15.50 -13.95
CA ILE A 54 -1.89 16.56 -13.14
C ILE A 54 -2.03 16.16 -11.68
N ALA A 55 -0.90 16.06 -11.00
CA ALA A 55 -0.88 15.82 -9.57
C ALA A 55 -1.60 16.97 -8.82
N PRO A 56 -2.47 16.66 -7.86
CA PRO A 56 -3.08 17.68 -7.03
C PRO A 56 -2.03 18.45 -6.22
N PRO A 57 -2.23 19.75 -5.95
CA PRO A 57 -1.31 20.55 -5.12
C PRO A 57 -1.17 20.04 -3.68
N ILE A 58 -2.13 19.25 -3.21
CA ILE A 58 -2.14 18.62 -1.88
C ILE A 58 -2.44 17.14 -2.10
N SER A 59 -1.66 16.27 -1.48
CA SER A 59 -1.79 14.82 -1.68
C SER A 59 -2.77 14.13 -0.74
N TRP A 60 -3.06 14.71 0.44
CA TRP A 60 -4.04 14.19 1.41
C TRP A 60 -4.52 15.29 2.37
N LEU A 61 -5.58 15.01 3.11
CA LEU A 61 -6.04 15.84 4.24
C LEU A 61 -6.10 15.03 5.52
N GLU A 62 -5.97 15.67 6.66
CA GLU A 62 -6.07 15.06 7.98
C GLU A 62 -7.45 15.33 8.59
N TRP A 63 -8.14 14.27 9.02
CA TRP A 63 -9.40 14.37 9.72
C TRP A 63 -9.19 14.89 11.13
N HIS A 64 -9.88 15.97 11.48
CA HIS A 64 -9.93 16.49 12.83
C HIS A 64 -11.38 16.68 13.27
N ASP A 65 -11.74 16.09 14.41
CA ASP A 65 -13.07 16.19 15.00
C ASP A 65 -12.88 16.64 16.45
N ASP A 66 -13.00 17.95 16.66
CA ASP A 66 -13.18 18.49 18.01
C ASP A 66 -14.69 18.63 18.22
N SER A 67 -15.19 18.40 19.43
CA SER A 67 -16.61 18.28 19.78
C SER A 67 -17.58 19.36 19.28
N SER A 68 -17.05 20.47 18.75
CA SER A 68 -17.79 21.59 18.15
C SER A 68 -17.57 21.78 16.65
N VAL A 69 -16.47 21.27 16.08
CA VAL A 69 -16.08 21.50 14.68
C VAL A 69 -15.37 20.28 14.08
N LYS A 70 -15.87 19.86 12.92
CA LYS A 70 -15.25 18.86 12.05
C LYS A 70 -14.47 19.56 10.94
N GLU A 71 -13.20 19.22 10.77
CA GLU A 71 -12.29 19.86 9.83
C GLU A 71 -11.45 18.83 9.06
N LEU A 72 -11.07 19.21 7.83
CA LEU A 72 -10.05 18.55 7.03
C LEU A 72 -8.83 19.47 6.96
N ARG A 73 -7.77 19.11 7.69
CA ARG A 73 -6.55 19.90 7.85
C ARG A 73 -5.48 19.53 6.83
N THR A 74 -4.56 20.45 6.60
CA THR A 74 -3.38 20.22 5.76
C THR A 74 -2.20 21.04 6.26
N ASN A 75 -1.00 20.44 6.23
CA ASN A 75 0.24 21.15 6.51
C ASN A 75 0.65 22.06 5.34
N ASP A 76 0.05 21.86 4.16
CA ASP A 76 0.36 22.59 2.93
C ASP A 76 -0.64 23.72 2.64
N LEU A 77 -1.17 24.38 3.68
CA LEU A 77 -2.23 25.39 3.50
C LEU A 77 -1.79 26.57 2.62
N ASN A 78 -0.51 26.92 2.64
CA ASN A 78 0.03 27.95 1.75
C ASN A 78 0.00 27.51 0.28
N VAL A 79 0.31 26.24 0.01
CA VAL A 79 0.23 25.65 -1.34
C VAL A 79 -1.24 25.58 -1.78
N ALA A 80 -2.12 25.15 -0.87
CA ALA A 80 -3.57 25.12 -1.09
C ALA A 80 -4.12 26.50 -1.52
N LYS A 81 -3.71 27.55 -0.80
CA LYS A 81 -4.12 28.93 -1.08
C LYS A 81 -3.54 29.44 -2.40
N ALA A 82 -2.26 29.19 -2.67
CA ALA A 82 -1.60 29.63 -3.89
C ALA A 82 -2.23 29.01 -5.15
N ALA A 83 -2.70 27.77 -5.07
CA ALA A 83 -3.37 27.06 -6.17
C ALA A 83 -4.90 27.24 -6.20
N ASP A 84 -5.48 28.05 -5.32
CA ASP A 84 -6.95 28.24 -5.15
C ASP A 84 -7.70 26.90 -4.96
N VAL A 85 -7.15 26.02 -4.12
CA VAL A 85 -7.76 24.71 -3.83
C VAL A 85 -9.09 24.90 -3.10
N LYS A 86 -10.14 24.25 -3.60
CA LYS A 86 -11.45 24.08 -2.97
C LYS A 86 -11.65 22.61 -2.64
N VAL A 87 -11.92 22.31 -1.37
CA VAL A 87 -12.44 20.99 -0.97
C VAL A 87 -13.95 20.99 -1.23
N LEU A 88 -14.45 19.91 -1.83
CA LEU A 88 -15.86 19.75 -2.12
C LEU A 88 -16.51 18.79 -1.11
N ASP A 89 -17.64 19.22 -0.54
CA ASP A 89 -18.46 18.43 0.36
C ASP A 89 -19.14 17.25 -0.39
N PRO A 90 -19.86 16.36 0.32
CA PRO A 90 -20.58 15.24 -0.32
C PRO A 90 -21.63 15.66 -1.35
N ASN A 91 -22.14 16.90 -1.27
CA ASN A 91 -23.10 17.47 -2.23
C ASN A 91 -22.40 18.16 -3.41
N GLY A 92 -21.07 18.22 -3.42
CA GLY A 92 -20.26 18.89 -4.44
C GLY A 92 -20.11 20.41 -4.22
N ALA A 93 -20.59 20.95 -3.11
CA ALA A 93 -20.41 22.36 -2.75
C ALA A 93 -19.00 22.60 -2.16
N SER A 94 -18.44 23.79 -2.36
CA SER A 94 -17.13 24.12 -1.78
C SER A 94 -17.24 24.33 -0.27
N CYS A 95 -16.41 23.60 0.48
CA CYS A 95 -16.25 23.79 1.91
C CYS A 95 -15.67 25.18 2.24
N GLN A 96 -16.09 25.73 3.36
CA GLN A 96 -15.52 26.97 3.87
C GLN A 96 -14.09 26.72 4.37
N PRO A 97 -13.11 27.60 4.04
CA PRO A 97 -11.78 27.50 4.60
C PRO A 97 -11.77 27.89 6.09
N SER A 98 -10.91 27.25 6.87
CA SER A 98 -10.57 27.61 8.25
C SER A 98 -9.10 28.02 8.35
N GLU A 99 -8.63 28.33 9.56
CA GLU A 99 -7.21 28.70 9.79
C GLU A 99 -6.25 27.54 9.51
N THR A 100 -6.71 26.30 9.67
CA THR A 100 -5.89 25.07 9.60
C THR A 100 -6.27 24.17 8.42
N GLY A 101 -7.34 24.49 7.69
CA GLY A 101 -7.83 23.66 6.59
C GLY A 101 -9.20 24.07 6.09
N PHE A 102 -10.16 23.13 6.12
CA PHE A 102 -11.49 23.29 5.55
C PHE A 102 -12.55 22.68 6.48
N LEU A 103 -13.65 23.40 6.70
CA LEU A 103 -14.79 22.91 7.49
C LEU A 103 -15.51 21.77 6.75
N TRP A 104 -15.79 20.68 7.46
CA TRP A 104 -16.44 19.49 6.89
C TRP A 104 -17.81 19.23 7.51
N PRO A 105 -18.90 19.13 6.71
CA PRO A 105 -20.26 19.08 7.25
C PRO A 105 -20.77 17.67 7.59
N ALA A 106 -20.00 16.61 7.31
CA ALA A 106 -20.47 15.22 7.41
C ALA A 106 -19.57 14.37 8.34
N GLU A 107 -19.84 13.07 8.41
CA GLU A 107 -18.93 12.11 9.04
C GLU A 107 -17.60 12.02 8.29
N GLN A 108 -16.60 11.44 8.96
CA GLN A 108 -15.25 11.28 8.43
C GLN A 108 -15.27 10.62 7.04
N PRO A 109 -14.82 11.32 5.98
CA PRO A 109 -14.73 10.74 4.65
C PRO A 109 -13.45 9.92 4.52
N ARG A 110 -13.45 8.90 3.64
CA ARG A 110 -12.23 8.16 3.26
C ARG A 110 -11.37 8.93 2.26
N GLU A 111 -12.06 9.64 1.37
CA GLU A 111 -11.48 10.44 0.31
C GLU A 111 -12.38 11.64 0.08
N VAL A 112 -11.80 12.73 -0.41
CA VAL A 112 -12.55 13.93 -0.78
C VAL A 112 -12.20 14.38 -2.18
N SER A 113 -13.16 15.03 -2.83
CA SER A 113 -12.90 15.72 -4.08
C SER A 113 -12.33 17.09 -3.80
N ILE A 114 -11.23 17.44 -4.48
CA ILE A 114 -10.71 18.79 -4.51
C ILE A 114 -10.75 19.35 -5.92
N ARG A 115 -10.82 20.67 -6.03
CA ARG A 115 -10.77 21.43 -7.28
C ARG A 115 -9.75 22.54 -7.15
N TRP A 116 -8.95 22.77 -8.18
CA TRP A 116 -7.97 23.86 -8.21
C TRP A 116 -7.82 24.42 -9.63
N LYS A 117 -7.17 25.57 -9.77
CA LYS A 117 -6.90 26.17 -11.07
C LYS A 117 -5.49 25.87 -11.55
N MET A 118 -5.37 25.58 -12.84
CA MET A 118 -4.10 25.51 -13.56
C MET A 118 -4.25 26.30 -14.86
N GLY A 119 -3.67 27.50 -14.91
CA GLY A 119 -3.99 28.48 -15.95
C GLY A 119 -5.48 28.78 -15.97
N ASP A 120 -6.10 28.65 -17.15
CA ASP A 120 -7.54 28.86 -17.33
C ASP A 120 -8.40 27.61 -17.08
N GLN A 121 -7.78 26.48 -16.73
CA GLN A 121 -8.47 25.21 -16.51
C GLN A 121 -8.75 24.97 -15.03
N SER A 122 -9.95 24.47 -14.74
CA SER A 122 -10.33 23.97 -13.43
C SER A 122 -10.15 22.46 -13.40
N ILE A 123 -9.17 21.97 -12.64
CA ILE A 123 -8.88 20.53 -12.50
C ILE A 123 -9.53 20.00 -11.23
N LYS A 124 -9.94 18.73 -11.26
CA LYS A 124 -10.53 18.01 -10.13
C LYS A 124 -9.76 16.71 -9.88
N ALA A 125 -9.54 16.37 -8.62
CA ALA A 125 -9.01 15.06 -8.22
C ALA A 125 -9.67 14.58 -6.92
N ARG A 126 -9.56 13.27 -6.66
CA ARG A 126 -9.87 12.68 -5.37
C ARG A 126 -8.57 12.45 -4.61
N ILE A 127 -8.54 12.87 -3.35
CA ILE A 127 -7.40 12.67 -2.46
C ILE A 127 -7.84 11.94 -1.19
N PRO A 128 -6.98 11.07 -0.63
CA PRO A 128 -7.29 10.35 0.59
C PRO A 128 -7.35 11.29 1.80
N VAL A 129 -8.08 10.84 2.82
CA VAL A 129 -8.11 11.45 4.15
C VAL A 129 -7.43 10.52 5.14
N ILE A 130 -6.54 11.08 5.95
CA ILE A 130 -5.85 10.43 7.05
C ILE A 130 -6.70 10.58 8.30
N ASP A 131 -6.95 9.49 9.01
CA ASP A 131 -7.70 9.53 10.26
C ASP A 131 -6.85 9.96 11.46
N LYS A 132 -7.48 10.10 12.64
CA LYS A 132 -6.80 10.45 13.89
C LYS A 132 -5.72 9.45 14.35
N TYR A 133 -5.67 8.27 13.73
CA TYR A 133 -4.68 7.21 14.00
C TYR A 133 -3.58 7.15 12.92
N GLY A 134 -3.55 8.10 11.98
CA GLY A 134 -2.57 8.12 10.89
C GLY A 134 -2.86 7.14 9.75
N ARG A 135 -4.05 6.52 9.72
CA ARG A 135 -4.42 5.56 8.67
C ARG A 135 -4.98 6.27 7.45
N ILE A 136 -4.46 5.93 6.27
CA ILE A 136 -4.86 6.54 4.98
C ILE A 136 -6.14 5.89 4.46
N ALA A 137 -7.14 6.71 4.10
CA ALA A 137 -8.43 6.28 3.54
C ALA A 137 -9.10 5.16 4.35
N ALA A 138 -8.97 5.25 5.67
CA ALA A 138 -9.39 4.21 6.61
C ALA A 138 -10.89 3.96 6.55
N THR A 139 -11.29 2.69 6.57
CA THR A 139 -12.66 2.30 6.85
C THR A 139 -12.90 2.30 8.36
N THR A 140 -14.13 2.64 8.77
CA THR A 140 -14.59 2.40 10.13
C THR A 140 -14.44 0.91 10.43
N LEU A 141 -13.68 0.59 11.47
CA LEU A 141 -13.49 -0.79 11.88
C LEU A 141 -14.77 -1.25 12.57
N ALA A 142 -15.31 -2.39 12.15
CA ALA A 142 -16.43 -3.00 12.86
C ALA A 142 -15.98 -3.34 14.30
N ALA A 143 -16.82 -3.04 15.28
CA ALA A 143 -16.56 -3.43 16.65
C ALA A 143 -16.53 -4.96 16.75
N ILE A 144 -15.38 -5.52 17.13
CA ILE A 144 -15.23 -6.93 17.44
C ILE A 144 -15.30 -7.12 18.96
N ASN A 145 -15.90 -8.21 19.41
CA ASN A 145 -15.87 -8.58 20.83
C ASN A 145 -14.51 -9.22 21.18
N ILE A 146 -14.24 -9.37 22.47
CA ILE A 146 -12.95 -9.88 22.95
C ILE A 146 -12.68 -11.32 22.48
N ASP A 147 -13.71 -12.15 22.40
CA ASP A 147 -13.58 -13.54 21.93
C ASP A 147 -13.20 -13.60 20.45
N ALA A 148 -13.79 -12.74 19.61
CA ALA A 148 -13.43 -12.64 18.19
C ALA A 148 -12.03 -12.06 17.99
N ALA A 149 -11.59 -11.13 18.86
CA ALA A 149 -10.23 -10.60 18.82
C ALA A 149 -9.20 -11.70 19.14
N TRP A 150 -9.50 -12.59 20.10
CA TRP A 150 -8.65 -13.73 20.42
C TRP A 150 -8.47 -14.68 19.23
N TRP A 151 -9.55 -14.98 18.50
CA TRP A 151 -9.46 -15.82 17.31
C TRP A 151 -8.60 -15.18 16.21
N GLN A 152 -8.72 -13.87 15.98
CA GLN A 152 -7.90 -13.17 14.99
C GLN A 152 -6.41 -13.13 15.36
N LEU A 153 -6.09 -13.05 16.66
CA LEU A 153 -4.71 -13.11 17.13
C LEU A 153 -4.12 -14.52 17.04
N ALA A 154 -4.93 -15.55 17.29
CA ALA A 154 -4.49 -16.94 17.18
C ALA A 154 -4.17 -17.35 15.72
N ASP A 155 -4.82 -16.71 14.74
CA ASP A 155 -4.57 -16.91 13.31
C ASP A 155 -3.37 -16.11 12.79
N PHE A 156 -2.69 -15.33 13.63
CA PHE A 156 -1.51 -14.59 13.21
C PHE A 156 -0.38 -15.58 12.89
N PRO A 157 0.28 -15.47 11.72
CA PRO A 157 1.30 -16.42 11.34
C PRO A 157 2.43 -16.42 12.36
N ILE A 158 2.80 -17.61 12.83
CA ILE A 158 3.93 -17.81 13.71
C ILE A 158 5.20 -17.54 12.89
N PRO A 159 6.11 -16.66 13.35
CA PRO A 159 7.38 -16.46 12.67
C PRO A 159 8.14 -17.80 12.59
N PRO A 160 8.93 -18.03 11.53
CA PRO A 160 9.77 -19.22 11.48
C PRO A 160 10.69 -19.27 12.71
N GLU A 161 11.00 -20.48 13.18
CA GLU A 161 11.97 -20.67 14.26
C GLU A 161 13.30 -20.04 13.83
N ASP A 162 13.84 -19.16 14.68
CA ASP A 162 15.18 -18.60 14.50
C ASP A 162 16.15 -19.72 14.86
N ASP A 163 16.84 -20.29 13.87
CA ASP A 163 17.98 -21.21 14.07
C ASP A 163 19.21 -20.41 14.58
N GLY A 164 18.98 -19.51 15.54
CA GLY A 164 19.99 -18.78 16.28
C GLY A 164 20.70 -19.76 17.20
N ASP A 165 21.96 -20.02 16.88
CA ASP A 165 22.92 -20.81 17.62
C ASP A 165 22.95 -20.38 19.11
N ASP A 166 22.17 -21.07 19.95
CA ASP A 166 22.34 -21.06 21.41
C ASP A 166 23.65 -21.79 21.72
N SER A 167 24.78 -21.12 21.50
CA SER A 167 26.02 -21.46 22.18
C SER A 167 25.87 -21.05 23.65
N ASP A 168 25.28 -21.94 24.44
CA ASP A 168 25.50 -22.03 25.87
C ASP A 168 27.01 -22.12 26.13
N ASP A 169 27.63 -21.02 26.56
CA ASP A 169 28.95 -21.05 27.16
C ASP A 169 28.83 -20.77 28.66
N ASP A 170 29.18 -21.83 29.39
CA ASP A 170 29.02 -22.10 30.80
C ASP A 170 29.67 -21.07 31.75
N ALA A 171 29.11 -21.07 32.95
CA ALA A 171 29.63 -20.49 34.18
C ALA A 171 31.13 -20.77 34.45
N ASN A 172 31.90 -19.71 34.71
CA ASN A 172 32.73 -19.53 35.93
C ASN A 172 33.76 -18.41 35.76
N ASN A 173 33.63 -17.30 36.50
CA ASN A 173 34.75 -16.82 37.31
C ASN A 173 34.31 -15.83 38.40
N ILE A 174 34.41 -16.29 39.63
CA ILE A 174 34.45 -15.50 40.86
C ILE A 174 35.69 -14.60 40.81
N LYS A 175 35.58 -13.28 41.02
CA LYS A 175 36.45 -12.50 41.94
C LYS A 175 35.75 -11.27 42.50
N GLN A 176 35.93 -11.15 43.82
CA GLN A 176 35.55 -10.07 44.74
C GLN A 176 36.23 -8.73 44.43
N GLN A 177 35.78 -7.70 45.18
CA GLN A 177 36.40 -6.38 45.50
C GLN A 177 35.80 -5.21 44.68
N TYR A 178 35.21 -4.15 45.25
CA TYR A 178 35.17 -3.57 46.60
C TYR A 178 33.78 -2.99 46.88
#